data_AF-A0A925DT50-F1
#
_entry.id   AF-A0A925DT50-F1
#
_cell.length_a   1.000
_cell.length_b   1.000
_cell.length_c   1.000
_cell.angle_alpha   90.00
_cell.angle_beta   90.00
_cell.angle_gamma   90.00
#
_symmetry.space_group_name_H-M   'P 1'
#
loop_
_entity.id
_entity.type
_entity.pdbx_description
1 polymer ?
#
loop_
_entity_poly.entity_id
_entity_poly.type
_entity_poly.pdbx_seq_one_letter_code
_entity_poly.pdbx_strand_id
1 'polypeptide(L)'
;MLSLESCFMNFSAEYDLYVIVNNALKHHIPEDKFNLIVLNLGFKEAEKCYDLEPSVIGPLREQYDTVDFMVMNTYEEFENKNDLKTFFRFLPADIKEKPASKKNLVFYYRSDFFRTWAGKKQGRYVEHFFNVLKPFFSDEVDFIVTGDKDDHSFPSYITDQRVSAFNEKTDFFYNELFLNSILVAGVHGSNMLLPSLFSPMTIHLTSSSKLKNLGEEIINVRSASLFSLYENAYLVGNDALLSDISPAEMAFRTITLFSSFLEKEYKQQAIGDLLQNKKRFSQEEYIKSRHGYFHYEKAMKFRKEIVEAKEKKAWIKFHLYKKFRL
;
A
#
# COMPACT_ATOMS: atom_id res chain seq x y z
N MET A 1 20.54 0.31 -15.35
CA MET A 1 20.82 1.09 -14.12
C MET A 1 20.85 0.09 -12.97
N LEU A 2 21.79 0.18 -12.03
CA LEU A 2 22.00 -0.84 -11.00
C LEU A 2 21.08 -0.61 -9.80
N SER A 3 20.53 -1.67 -9.21
CA SER A 3 19.79 -1.64 -7.93
C SER A 3 20.71 -1.83 -6.72
N LEU A 4 20.30 -1.46 -5.50
CA LEU A 4 21.13 -1.72 -4.29
C LEU A 4 21.49 -3.21 -4.20
N GLU A 5 20.53 -4.08 -4.49
CA GLU A 5 20.74 -5.53 -4.60
C GLU A 5 21.76 -5.88 -5.69
N SER A 6 21.63 -5.33 -6.89
CA SER A 6 22.60 -5.56 -7.97
C SER A 6 23.99 -5.05 -7.61
N CYS A 7 24.11 -3.96 -6.86
CA CYS A 7 25.40 -3.45 -6.39
C CYS A 7 26.06 -4.45 -5.47
N PHE A 8 25.31 -4.94 -4.48
CA PHE A 8 25.80 -5.94 -3.55
C PHE A 8 26.26 -7.20 -4.29
N MET A 9 25.43 -7.73 -5.18
CA MET A 9 25.73 -8.96 -5.90
C MET A 9 26.95 -8.85 -6.83
N ASN A 10 27.19 -7.67 -7.42
CA ASN A 10 28.27 -7.48 -8.40
C ASN A 10 29.59 -7.01 -7.78
N PHE A 11 29.56 -6.32 -6.64
CA PHE A 11 30.75 -5.61 -6.12
C PHE A 11 31.19 -6.03 -4.71
N SER A 12 30.36 -6.74 -3.93
CA SER A 12 30.70 -7.08 -2.53
C SER A 12 31.91 -7.99 -2.35
N ALA A 13 32.35 -8.68 -3.41
CA ALA A 13 33.55 -9.51 -3.38
C ALA A 13 34.86 -8.69 -3.50
N GLU A 14 34.78 -7.48 -4.05
CA GLU A 14 35.96 -6.67 -4.41
C GLU A 14 35.99 -5.32 -3.68
N TYR A 15 34.84 -4.81 -3.23
CA TYR A 15 34.69 -3.48 -2.65
C TYR A 15 33.98 -3.52 -1.30
N ASP A 16 34.44 -2.67 -0.38
CA ASP A 16 33.66 -2.28 0.79
C ASP A 16 32.52 -1.35 0.35
N LEU A 17 31.28 -1.79 0.57
CA LEU A 17 30.10 -1.07 0.08
C LEU A 17 29.53 -0.16 1.16
N TYR A 18 29.43 1.15 0.84
CA TYR A 18 28.81 2.16 1.70
C TYR A 18 27.49 2.64 1.09
N VAL A 19 26.44 2.73 1.91
CA VAL A 19 25.15 3.31 1.54
C VAL A 19 24.95 4.61 2.32
N ILE A 20 24.81 5.72 1.59
CA ILE A 20 24.43 7.02 2.16
C ILE A 20 22.91 7.05 2.25
N VAL A 21 22.37 7.12 3.46
CA VAL A 21 20.93 6.93 3.72
C VAL A 21 20.39 7.98 4.69
N ASN A 22 19.13 8.38 4.51
CA ASN A 22 18.45 9.22 5.50
C ASN A 22 18.26 8.44 6.81
N ASN A 23 18.38 9.11 7.97
CA ASN A 23 18.12 8.49 9.26
C ASN A 23 16.76 7.77 9.36
N ALA A 24 15.74 8.25 8.65
CA ALA A 24 14.43 7.61 8.59
C ALA A 24 14.44 6.21 7.93
N LEU A 25 15.40 5.93 7.03
CA LEU A 25 15.41 4.70 6.22
C LEU A 25 16.51 3.71 6.62
N LYS A 26 17.44 4.11 7.51
CA LYS A 26 18.64 3.32 7.84
C LYS A 26 18.32 1.88 8.26
N HIS A 27 17.23 1.68 8.98
CA HIS A 27 16.86 0.39 9.57
C HIS A 27 16.34 -0.62 8.54
N HIS A 28 16.02 -0.18 7.31
CA HIS A 28 15.67 -1.06 6.21
C HIS A 28 16.89 -1.61 5.46
N ILE A 29 18.05 -0.99 5.61
CA ILE A 29 19.27 -1.41 4.91
C ILE A 29 19.93 -2.56 5.69
N PRO A 30 20.25 -3.69 5.04
CA PRO A 30 20.93 -4.82 5.69
C PRO A 30 22.38 -4.47 6.07
N GLU A 31 22.63 -4.26 7.36
CA GLU A 31 23.95 -3.94 7.92
C GLU A 31 24.97 -5.08 7.78
N ASP A 32 24.51 -6.31 7.57
CA ASP A 32 25.36 -7.46 7.24
C ASP A 32 25.89 -7.41 5.79
N LYS A 33 25.35 -6.52 4.96
CA LYS A 33 25.70 -6.37 3.54
C LYS A 33 26.34 -5.03 3.20
N PHE A 34 26.07 -3.99 3.99
CA PHE A 34 26.51 -2.62 3.71
C PHE A 34 26.97 -1.89 4.96
N ASN A 35 28.01 -1.07 4.81
CA ASN A 35 28.34 0.00 5.74
C ASN A 35 27.37 1.16 5.55
N LEU A 36 26.91 1.80 6.63
CA LEU A 36 25.91 2.88 6.56
C LEU A 36 26.53 4.24 6.88
N ILE A 37 26.23 5.22 6.05
CA ILE A 37 26.47 6.64 6.33
C ILE A 37 25.11 7.31 6.50
N VAL A 38 24.76 7.59 7.75
CA VAL A 38 23.44 8.12 8.09
C VAL A 38 23.44 9.64 8.05
N LEU A 39 22.65 10.20 7.14
CA LEU A 39 22.41 11.64 7.07
C LEU A 39 21.37 12.04 8.12
N ASN A 40 21.78 12.87 9.07
CA ASN A 40 20.90 13.52 10.05
C ASN A 40 20.26 14.79 9.46
N LEU A 41 19.69 14.66 8.26
CA LEU A 41 19.04 15.74 7.52
C LEU A 41 17.57 15.36 7.26
N GLY A 42 16.67 16.33 7.28
CA GLY A 42 15.31 16.13 6.76
C GLY A 42 15.33 15.92 5.24
N PHE A 43 14.28 15.33 4.66
CA PHE A 43 14.21 15.09 3.21
C PHE A 43 14.45 16.34 2.36
N LYS A 44 13.87 17.49 2.73
CA LYS A 44 14.06 18.78 2.01
C LYS A 44 15.48 19.35 2.13
N GLU A 45 16.19 18.99 3.19
CA GLU A 45 17.58 19.39 3.40
C GLU A 45 18.50 18.46 2.61
N ALA A 46 18.19 17.16 2.61
CA ALA A 46 18.87 16.16 1.79
C ALA A 46 18.75 16.45 0.28
N GLU A 47 17.60 16.94 -0.20
CA GLU A 47 17.40 17.38 -1.60
C GLU A 47 18.44 18.41 -2.09
N LYS A 48 18.98 19.19 -1.16
CA LYS A 48 19.93 20.25 -1.50
C LYS A 48 21.37 19.76 -1.61
N CYS A 49 21.67 18.55 -1.13
CA CYS A 49 22.97 17.88 -1.23
C CYS A 49 24.19 18.73 -0.86
N TYR A 50 24.05 19.78 -0.02
CA TYR A 50 25.06 20.83 0.08
C TYR A 50 26.39 20.42 0.73
N ASP A 51 26.51 19.21 1.29
CA ASP A 51 27.68 18.83 2.10
C ASP A 51 28.12 17.37 1.96
N LEU A 52 27.78 16.69 0.85
CA LEU A 52 28.25 15.31 0.65
C LEU A 52 29.77 15.26 0.43
N GLU A 53 30.33 16.17 -0.36
CA GLU A 53 31.76 16.10 -0.73
C GLU A 53 32.69 16.30 0.48
N PRO A 54 32.56 17.36 1.30
CA PRO A 54 33.46 17.58 2.42
C PRO A 54 33.15 16.67 3.61
N SER A 55 31.87 16.45 3.92
CA SER A 55 31.46 15.81 5.17
C SER A 55 31.26 14.31 5.07
N VAL A 56 31.17 13.75 3.87
CA VAL A 56 31.02 12.30 3.65
C VAL A 56 32.17 11.76 2.81
N ILE A 57 32.43 12.36 1.66
CA ILE A 57 33.36 11.81 0.66
C ILE A 57 34.82 12.05 1.05
N GLY A 58 35.15 13.23 1.58
CA GLY A 58 36.49 13.57 2.07
C GLY A 58 37.04 12.54 3.08
N PRO A 59 36.34 12.28 4.19
CA PRO A 59 36.77 11.29 5.19
C PRO A 59 36.91 9.86 4.67
N LEU A 60 36.14 9.47 3.65
CA LEU A 60 36.29 8.15 3.01
C LEU A 60 37.57 8.07 2.17
N ARG A 61 37.90 9.14 1.41
CA ARG A 61 39.12 9.19 0.60
C ARG A 61 40.41 9.16 1.43
N GLU A 62 40.34 9.51 2.71
CA GLU A 62 41.48 9.37 3.64
C GLU A 62 41.70 7.92 4.08
N GLN A 63 40.68 7.07 4.00
CA GLN A 63 40.70 5.68 4.50
C GLN A 63 40.92 4.64 3.40
N TYR A 64 40.69 4.99 2.14
CA TYR A 64 40.71 4.06 1.01
C TYR A 64 41.57 4.59 -0.14
N ASP A 65 42.35 3.70 -0.76
CA ASP A 65 43.20 4.02 -1.92
C ASP A 65 42.37 4.40 -3.17
N THR A 66 41.18 3.80 -3.31
CA THR A 66 40.24 4.06 -4.39
C THR A 66 38.83 4.22 -3.84
N VAL A 67 38.13 5.28 -4.25
CA VAL A 67 36.74 5.55 -3.87
C VAL A 67 35.94 5.91 -5.10
N ASP A 68 34.92 5.10 -5.38
CA ASP A 68 33.96 5.32 -6.47
C ASP A 68 32.58 5.67 -5.91
N PHE A 69 31.79 6.40 -6.70
CA PHE A 69 30.43 6.81 -6.33
C PHE A 69 29.45 6.41 -7.42
N MET A 70 28.31 5.89 -6.99
CA MET A 70 27.20 5.61 -7.87
C MET A 70 25.93 6.24 -7.33
N VAL A 71 25.19 6.89 -8.21
CA VAL A 71 23.86 7.42 -7.91
C VAL A 71 22.83 6.34 -8.23
N MET A 72 22.05 5.96 -7.23
CA MET A 72 20.97 4.99 -7.33
C MET A 72 19.71 5.66 -7.85
N ASN A 73 18.84 4.89 -8.52
CA ASN A 73 17.55 5.41 -8.93
C ASN A 73 16.60 5.52 -7.72
N THR A 74 15.84 6.60 -7.62
CA THR A 74 14.89 6.81 -6.51
C THR A 74 13.73 5.82 -6.56
N TYR A 75 13.36 5.37 -7.76
CA TYR A 75 12.28 4.41 -8.00
C TYR A 75 12.82 3.28 -8.88
N GLU A 76 13.40 2.29 -8.22
CA GLU A 76 13.88 1.09 -8.89
C GLU A 76 12.69 0.20 -9.31
N GLU A 77 12.79 -0.36 -10.50
CA GLU A 77 11.91 -1.42 -10.96
C GLU A 77 12.47 -2.76 -10.47
N PHE A 78 11.66 -3.50 -9.72
CA PHE A 78 12.02 -4.84 -9.26
C PHE A 78 11.22 -5.86 -10.05
N GLU A 79 11.90 -6.82 -10.68
CA GLU A 79 11.23 -7.89 -11.43
C GLU A 79 10.45 -8.83 -10.50
N ASN A 80 10.88 -8.97 -9.25
CA ASN A 80 10.28 -9.88 -8.28
C ASN A 80 10.14 -9.21 -6.90
N LYS A 81 8.89 -9.08 -6.47
CA LYS A 81 8.48 -8.50 -5.18
C LYS A 81 9.02 -9.27 -3.97
N ASN A 82 9.26 -10.58 -4.10
CA ASN A 82 9.77 -11.38 -3.00
C ASN A 82 11.25 -11.11 -2.75
N ASP A 83 12.03 -10.84 -3.80
CA ASP A 83 13.45 -10.58 -3.70
C ASP A 83 13.66 -9.31 -2.86
N LEU A 84 12.88 -8.26 -3.12
CA LEU A 84 12.77 -7.06 -2.28
C LEU A 84 12.57 -7.36 -0.78
N LYS A 85 11.59 -8.20 -0.46
CA LYS A 85 11.23 -8.54 0.93
C LYS A 85 12.33 -9.31 1.63
N THR A 86 13.08 -10.13 0.89
CA THR A 86 14.20 -10.91 1.44
C THR A 86 15.49 -10.11 1.50
N PHE A 87 15.66 -9.12 0.61
CA PHE A 87 16.87 -8.33 0.53
C PHE A 87 16.93 -7.26 1.61
N PHE A 88 15.83 -6.53 1.80
CA PHE A 88 15.70 -5.44 2.77
C PHE A 88 15.07 -5.89 4.09
N ARG A 89 15.37 -5.15 5.16
CA ARG A 89 14.84 -5.39 6.51
C ARG A 89 13.55 -4.60 6.73
N PHE A 90 12.47 -5.06 6.12
CA PHE A 90 11.16 -4.42 6.28
C PHE A 90 10.35 -4.94 7.47
N LEU A 91 10.66 -6.14 7.95
CA LEU A 91 10.01 -6.76 9.11
C LEU A 91 11.06 -7.11 10.18
N PRO A 92 10.70 -7.14 11.47
CA PRO A 92 11.52 -7.72 12.52
C PRO A 92 11.90 -9.17 12.20
N ALA A 93 13.09 -9.59 12.61
CA ALA A 93 13.65 -10.91 12.27
C ALA A 93 12.85 -12.10 12.81
N ASP A 94 12.01 -11.88 13.83
CA ASP A 94 11.18 -12.87 14.51
C ASP A 94 9.77 -13.02 13.89
N ILE A 95 9.35 -12.09 13.03
CA ILE A 95 8.08 -12.22 12.29
C ILE A 95 8.28 -13.18 11.12
N LYS A 96 7.86 -14.44 11.33
CA LYS A 96 7.55 -15.31 10.19
C LYS A 96 6.32 -14.74 9.51
N GLU A 97 6.29 -14.67 8.16
CA GLU A 97 5.08 -14.43 7.36
C GLU A 97 4.06 -15.57 7.57
N LYS A 98 3.61 -15.80 8.81
CA LYS A 98 2.42 -16.57 9.08
C LYS A 98 1.28 -15.59 8.89
N PRO A 99 0.35 -15.84 7.97
CA PRO A 99 -0.82 -14.99 7.88
C PRO A 99 -1.52 -15.07 9.25
N ALA A 100 -1.55 -13.97 9.99
CA ALA A 100 -2.57 -13.83 11.01
C ALA A 100 -3.93 -13.99 10.32
N SER A 101 -4.98 -14.30 11.07
CA SER A 101 -6.33 -14.14 10.54
C SER A 101 -6.45 -12.68 10.08
N LYS A 102 -6.39 -12.45 8.76
CA LYS A 102 -6.42 -11.10 8.18
C LYS A 102 -7.69 -10.42 8.64
N LYS A 103 -7.54 -9.29 9.33
CA LYS A 103 -8.66 -8.64 10.03
C LYS A 103 -8.67 -7.13 9.90
N ASN A 104 -7.72 -6.53 9.18
CA ASN A 104 -7.61 -5.08 9.16
C ASN A 104 -8.06 -4.48 7.82
N LEU A 105 -8.93 -3.49 7.87
CA LEU A 105 -9.19 -2.55 6.78
C LEU A 105 -8.49 -1.24 7.12
N VAL A 106 -7.42 -0.93 6.39
CA VAL A 106 -6.55 0.18 6.73
C VAL A 106 -6.72 1.33 5.74
N PHE A 107 -6.76 2.56 6.24
CA PHE A 107 -6.62 3.76 5.44
C PHE A 107 -5.32 4.49 5.80
N TYR A 108 -4.45 4.73 4.82
CA TYR A 108 -3.24 5.53 4.99
C TYR A 108 -3.56 7.01 4.86
N TYR A 109 -3.54 7.70 6.00
CA TYR A 109 -3.88 9.12 6.16
C TYR A 109 -2.67 10.04 5.93
N ARG A 110 -2.95 11.27 5.50
CA ARG A 110 -1.93 12.30 5.30
C ARG A 110 -2.37 13.62 5.91
N SER A 111 -1.46 14.32 6.56
CA SER A 111 -1.77 15.63 7.15
C SER A 111 -1.51 16.79 6.18
N ASP A 112 -0.74 16.56 5.11
CA ASP A 112 -0.40 17.58 4.11
C ASP A 112 -1.52 17.76 3.06
N PHE A 113 -2.50 18.60 3.40
CA PHE A 113 -3.72 18.90 2.63
C PHE A 113 -3.63 18.81 1.09
N PHE A 114 -2.56 19.31 0.46
CA PHE A 114 -2.40 19.33 -1.00
C PHE A 114 -2.19 17.95 -1.65
N ARG A 115 -1.97 16.90 -0.85
CA ARG A 115 -1.77 15.51 -1.30
C ARG A 115 -2.73 14.53 -0.63
N THR A 116 -3.86 15.03 -0.14
CA THR A 116 -4.87 14.25 0.59
C THR A 116 -6.10 13.97 -0.25
N TRP A 117 -6.95 13.06 0.24
CA TRP A 117 -8.30 12.87 -0.31
C TRP A 117 -9.26 13.91 0.27
N ALA A 118 -9.77 14.78 -0.59
CA ALA A 118 -10.69 15.87 -0.26
C ALA A 118 -10.13 16.92 0.73
N GLY A 119 -8.81 17.05 0.84
CA GLY A 119 -8.20 18.13 1.61
C GLY A 119 -8.49 18.02 3.11
N LYS A 120 -8.99 19.11 3.69
CA LYS A 120 -9.29 19.32 5.12
C LYS A 120 -10.47 18.44 5.55
N LYS A 121 -11.18 17.85 4.57
CA LYS A 121 -12.28 16.94 4.81
C LYS A 121 -11.83 15.48 4.86
N GLN A 122 -10.54 15.18 4.70
CA GLN A 122 -10.05 13.80 4.64
C GLN A 122 -10.53 12.97 5.83
N GLY A 123 -10.39 13.44 7.07
CA GLY A 123 -10.88 12.73 8.25
C GLY A 123 -12.35 12.32 8.14
N ARG A 124 -13.23 13.26 7.79
CA ARG A 124 -14.67 12.99 7.58
C ARG A 124 -14.93 12.06 6.40
N TYR A 125 -14.12 12.14 5.34
CA TYR A 125 -14.25 11.28 4.18
C TYR A 125 -13.86 9.84 4.51
N VAL A 126 -12.79 9.65 5.27
CA VAL A 126 -12.35 8.34 5.79
C VAL A 126 -13.39 7.75 6.74
N GLU A 127 -13.90 8.55 7.67
CA GLU A 127 -14.97 8.11 8.58
C GLU A 127 -16.21 7.63 7.82
N HIS A 128 -16.70 8.43 6.85
CA HIS A 128 -17.87 8.04 6.07
C HIS A 128 -17.59 6.82 5.19
N PHE A 129 -16.39 6.73 4.61
CA PHE A 129 -15.97 5.58 3.82
C PHE A 129 -16.01 4.29 4.64
N PHE A 130 -15.41 4.29 5.83
CA PHE A 130 -15.45 3.15 6.75
C PHE A 130 -16.87 2.85 7.23
N ASN A 131 -17.67 3.87 7.52
CA ASN A 131 -19.07 3.67 7.89
C ASN A 131 -19.89 2.97 6.79
N VAL A 132 -19.63 3.28 5.51
CA VAL A 132 -20.29 2.61 4.38
C VAL A 132 -19.77 1.19 4.18
N LEU A 133 -18.48 0.93 4.45
CA LEU A 133 -17.90 -0.42 4.33
C LEU A 133 -18.31 -1.35 5.47
N LYS A 134 -18.43 -0.84 6.70
CA LYS A 134 -18.68 -1.60 7.92
C LYS A 134 -19.74 -2.70 7.79
N PRO A 135 -20.92 -2.46 7.18
CA PRO A 135 -21.96 -3.48 7.09
C PRO A 135 -21.59 -4.70 6.22
N PHE A 136 -20.51 -4.65 5.43
CA PHE A 136 -20.07 -5.74 4.56
C PHE A 136 -19.00 -6.62 5.19
N PHE A 137 -18.56 -6.28 6.41
CA PHE A 137 -17.57 -7.03 7.15
C PHE A 137 -18.13 -7.40 8.53
N SER A 138 -17.69 -8.54 9.06
CA SER A 138 -18.03 -8.99 10.40
C SER A 138 -17.35 -8.16 11.48
N ASP A 139 -17.85 -8.25 12.72
CA ASP A 139 -17.30 -7.51 13.86
C ASP A 139 -15.87 -7.89 14.27
N GLU A 140 -15.30 -8.98 13.71
CA GLU A 140 -13.88 -9.30 13.89
C GLU A 140 -12.93 -8.49 12.99
N VAL A 141 -13.46 -7.63 12.12
CA VAL A 141 -12.66 -6.78 11.23
C VAL A 141 -12.47 -5.39 11.84
N ASP A 142 -11.21 -5.04 12.08
CA ASP A 142 -10.81 -3.73 12.60
C ASP A 142 -10.69 -2.72 11.46
N PHE A 143 -11.26 -1.54 11.68
CA PHE A 143 -11.10 -0.37 10.81
C PHE A 143 -10.01 0.51 11.39
N ILE A 144 -8.91 0.68 10.66
CA ILE A 144 -7.69 1.30 11.21
C ILE A 144 -7.26 2.45 10.31
N VAL A 145 -6.84 3.56 10.93
CA VAL A 145 -6.21 4.67 10.22
C VAL A 145 -4.76 4.78 10.65
N THR A 146 -3.86 4.76 9.68
CA THR A 146 -2.41 4.94 9.87
C THR A 146 -1.94 6.21 9.15
N GLY A 147 -0.66 6.54 9.27
CA GLY A 147 -0.06 7.68 8.57
C GLY A 147 0.16 8.89 9.49
N ASP A 148 0.02 10.09 8.93
CA ASP A 148 0.37 11.33 9.63
C ASP A 148 -0.75 11.77 10.58
N LYS A 149 -0.39 12.10 11.82
CA LYS A 149 -1.34 12.63 12.81
C LYS A 149 -1.68 14.10 12.54
N ASP A 150 -2.95 14.43 12.65
CA ASP A 150 -3.46 15.81 12.67
C ASP A 150 -4.46 15.98 13.83
N ASP A 151 -5.16 17.12 13.86
CA ASP A 151 -6.11 17.47 14.92
C ASP A 151 -7.47 16.75 14.80
N HIS A 152 -7.72 15.99 13.73
CA HIS A 152 -8.96 15.24 13.59
C HIS A 152 -8.99 14.07 14.57
N SER A 153 -10.15 13.81 15.18
CA SER A 153 -10.38 12.66 16.05
C SER A 153 -11.40 11.73 15.40
N PHE A 154 -11.06 10.44 15.29
CA PHE A 154 -11.95 9.42 14.75
C PHE A 154 -12.90 8.86 15.84
N PRO A 155 -14.09 8.37 15.47
CA PRO A 155 -14.99 7.65 16.38
C PRO A 155 -14.34 6.35 16.89
N SER A 156 -14.76 5.89 18.07
CA SER A 156 -14.12 4.77 18.80
C SER A 156 -14.09 3.42 18.07
N TYR A 157 -14.95 3.21 17.07
CA TYR A 157 -14.92 1.99 16.26
C TYR A 157 -13.79 1.99 15.22
N ILE A 158 -13.15 3.14 15.00
CA ILE A 158 -11.97 3.29 14.14
C ILE A 158 -10.76 3.39 15.06
N THR A 159 -9.82 2.46 14.89
CA THR A 159 -8.55 2.51 15.63
C THR A 159 -7.62 3.51 14.95
N ASP A 160 -7.31 4.60 15.64
CA ASP A 160 -6.40 5.63 15.16
C ASP A 160 -4.96 5.31 15.58
N GLN A 161 -4.14 4.88 14.61
CA GLN A 161 -2.73 4.54 14.77
C GLN A 161 -1.81 5.61 14.17
N ARG A 162 -2.34 6.78 13.77
CA ARG A 162 -1.54 7.85 13.16
C ARG A 162 -0.48 8.38 14.13
N VAL A 163 0.69 8.73 13.58
CA VAL A 163 1.84 9.21 14.36
C VAL A 163 2.24 10.63 13.97
N SER A 164 2.81 11.37 14.92
CA SER A 164 3.39 12.69 14.65
C SER A 164 4.78 12.60 14.01
N ALA A 165 5.48 11.48 14.20
CA ALA A 165 6.79 11.21 13.64
C ALA A 165 6.97 9.70 13.41
N PHE A 166 7.56 9.35 12.26
CA PHE A 166 7.94 7.98 11.94
C PHE A 166 9.26 7.62 12.63
N ASN A 167 9.34 6.38 13.09
CA ASN A 167 10.53 5.76 13.62
C ASN A 167 10.49 4.27 13.30
N GLU A 168 11.60 3.58 13.50
CA GLU A 168 11.75 2.15 13.24
C GLU A 168 10.62 1.29 13.84
N LYS A 169 10.20 1.57 15.08
CA LYS A 169 9.11 0.79 15.72
C LYS A 169 7.78 1.02 15.02
N THR A 170 7.49 2.25 14.62
CA THR A 170 6.29 2.57 13.85
C THR A 170 6.32 1.91 12.48
N ASP A 171 7.46 1.95 11.78
CA ASP A 171 7.60 1.38 10.44
C ASP A 171 7.43 -0.15 10.46
N PHE A 172 8.05 -0.84 11.41
CA PHE A 172 7.85 -2.28 11.60
C PHE A 172 6.41 -2.62 11.97
N PHE A 173 5.80 -1.87 12.90
CA PHE A 173 4.40 -2.06 13.26
C PHE A 173 3.47 -1.87 12.05
N TYR A 174 3.69 -0.84 11.23
CA TYR A 174 2.89 -0.60 10.04
C TYR A 174 3.08 -1.69 8.99
N ASN A 175 4.30 -2.17 8.77
CA ASN A 175 4.57 -3.26 7.82
C ASN A 175 3.89 -4.57 8.26
N GLU A 176 3.93 -4.90 9.55
CA GLU A 176 3.19 -6.03 10.12
C GLU A 176 1.67 -5.83 9.97
N LEU A 177 1.17 -4.62 10.24
CA LEU A 177 -0.24 -4.29 10.08
C LEU A 177 -0.70 -4.46 8.62
N PHE A 178 0.09 -4.00 7.64
CA PHE A 178 -0.21 -4.14 6.22
C PHE A 178 -0.19 -5.60 5.78
N LEU A 179 0.77 -6.40 6.27
CA LEU A 179 0.83 -7.85 6.02
C LEU A 179 -0.44 -8.57 6.51
N ASN A 180 -1.01 -8.10 7.62
CA ASN A 180 -2.21 -8.66 8.24
C ASN A 180 -3.51 -7.95 7.81
N SER A 181 -3.46 -7.10 6.79
CA SER A 181 -4.62 -6.38 6.26
C SER A 181 -5.39 -7.22 5.24
N ILE A 182 -6.71 -7.00 5.20
CA ILE A 182 -7.59 -7.44 4.12
C ILE A 182 -7.32 -6.58 2.89
N LEU A 183 -7.29 -5.26 3.09
CA LEU A 183 -6.84 -4.27 2.11
C LEU A 183 -6.33 -3.00 2.80
N VAL A 184 -5.52 -2.24 2.08
CA VAL A 184 -5.08 -0.89 2.47
C VAL A 184 -5.52 0.10 1.39
N ALA A 185 -6.07 1.25 1.77
CA ALA A 185 -6.43 2.32 0.84
C ALA A 185 -5.69 3.62 1.19
N GLY A 186 -5.35 4.43 0.18
CA GLY A 186 -4.69 5.72 0.41
C GLY A 186 -4.44 6.46 -0.89
N VAL A 187 -3.94 7.70 -0.79
CA VAL A 187 -3.62 8.50 -1.98
C VAL A 187 -2.33 8.00 -2.63
N HIS A 188 -2.27 7.92 -3.95
CA HIS A 188 -1.09 7.45 -4.66
C HIS A 188 0.13 8.36 -4.41
N GLY A 189 1.29 7.72 -4.15
CA GLY A 189 2.51 8.39 -3.71
C GLY A 189 2.56 8.69 -2.20
N SER A 190 1.55 8.28 -1.43
CA SER A 190 1.44 8.52 0.02
C SER A 190 2.08 7.42 0.86
N ASN A 191 3.41 7.27 0.88
CA ASN A 191 4.07 6.11 1.52
C ASN A 191 3.39 4.76 1.17
N MET A 192 2.67 4.70 0.04
CA MET A 192 1.83 3.57 -0.36
C MET A 192 2.67 2.43 -0.92
N LEU A 193 3.98 2.64 -1.08
CA LEU A 193 4.91 1.62 -1.57
C LEU A 193 4.96 0.40 -0.65
N LEU A 194 5.06 0.60 0.68
CA LEU A 194 5.07 -0.50 1.65
C LEU A 194 3.72 -1.22 1.75
N PRO A 195 2.56 -0.52 1.79
CA PRO A 195 1.26 -1.14 1.58
C PRO A 195 1.19 -1.99 0.30
N SER A 196 1.65 -1.46 -0.85
CA SER A 196 1.72 -2.22 -2.11
C SER A 196 2.58 -3.47 -1.99
N LEU A 197 3.60 -3.45 -1.12
CA LEU A 197 4.50 -4.57 -0.87
C LEU A 197 3.89 -5.66 0.04
N PHE A 198 3.20 -5.27 1.11
CA PHE A 198 2.76 -6.19 2.14
C PHE A 198 1.27 -6.57 2.07
N SER A 199 0.43 -5.62 1.69
CA SER A 199 -1.01 -5.86 1.66
C SER A 199 -1.39 -6.81 0.51
N PRO A 200 -2.33 -7.75 0.72
CA PRO A 200 -2.90 -8.55 -0.36
C PRO A 200 -3.58 -7.70 -1.43
N MET A 201 -4.18 -6.58 -1.02
CA MET A 201 -4.84 -5.64 -1.89
C MET A 201 -4.62 -4.21 -1.41
N THR A 202 -4.25 -3.33 -2.34
CA THR A 202 -3.99 -1.91 -2.10
C THR A 202 -4.80 -1.09 -3.08
N ILE A 203 -5.52 -0.09 -2.58
CA ILE A 203 -6.30 0.84 -3.39
C ILE A 203 -5.60 2.21 -3.39
N HIS A 204 -5.12 2.59 -4.56
CA HIS A 204 -4.44 3.85 -4.83
C HIS A 204 -5.44 4.88 -5.36
N LEU A 205 -5.82 5.85 -4.53
CA LEU A 205 -6.54 7.04 -4.95
C LEU A 205 -5.58 7.95 -5.72
N THR A 206 -5.74 8.10 -7.02
CA THR A 206 -4.78 8.83 -7.87
C THR A 206 -5.46 9.89 -8.73
N SER A 207 -4.73 10.96 -9.03
CA SER A 207 -5.26 12.03 -9.87
C SER A 207 -5.07 11.66 -11.34
N SER A 208 -5.98 12.12 -12.20
CA SER A 208 -5.91 11.84 -13.65
C SER A 208 -4.58 12.29 -14.28
N SER A 209 -3.99 13.38 -13.79
CA SER A 209 -2.67 13.86 -14.22
C SER A 209 -1.54 12.86 -13.96
N LYS A 210 -1.61 12.06 -12.90
CA LYS A 210 -0.58 11.09 -12.49
C LYS A 210 -0.71 9.74 -13.20
N LEU A 211 -1.82 9.47 -13.88
CA LEU A 211 -2.07 8.20 -14.55
C LEU A 211 -1.66 8.19 -16.03
N LYS A 212 -1.22 9.33 -16.57
CA LYS A 212 -0.71 9.40 -17.94
C LYS A 212 0.49 8.45 -18.04
N ASN A 213 0.40 7.48 -18.96
CA ASN A 213 1.40 6.44 -19.28
C ASN A 213 1.41 5.17 -18.41
N LEU A 214 0.66 5.12 -17.29
CA LEU A 214 0.67 3.95 -16.39
C LEU A 214 0.14 2.67 -17.06
N GLY A 215 -0.83 2.80 -17.98
CA GLY A 215 -1.43 1.67 -18.68
C GLY A 215 -0.52 0.99 -19.71
N GLU A 216 0.46 1.72 -20.25
CA GLU A 216 1.44 1.19 -21.22
C GLU A 216 2.64 0.55 -20.50
N GLU A 217 3.02 1.07 -19.33
CA GLU A 217 4.12 0.53 -18.50
C GLU A 217 3.79 -0.86 -17.92
N ILE A 218 2.54 -1.11 -17.49
CA ILE A 218 2.14 -2.39 -16.88
C ILE A 218 2.20 -3.58 -17.86
N ILE A 219 2.03 -3.34 -19.16
CA ILE A 219 2.09 -4.39 -20.20
C ILE A 219 3.55 -4.88 -20.41
N ASN A 220 4.55 -4.07 -20.04
CA ASN A 220 5.96 -4.34 -20.35
C ASN A 220 6.75 -5.02 -19.21
N VAL A 221 6.14 -5.25 -18.04
CA VAL A 221 6.80 -5.94 -16.93
C VAL A 221 6.72 -7.46 -17.16
N ARG A 222 7.86 -8.12 -17.36
CA ARG A 222 7.98 -9.56 -17.66
C ARG A 222 7.28 -10.48 -16.65
N SER A 223 7.08 -10.04 -15.42
CA SER A 223 6.43 -10.77 -14.32
C SER A 223 5.06 -10.23 -13.92
N ALA A 224 4.55 -9.18 -14.60
CA ALA A 224 3.24 -8.64 -14.28
C ALA A 224 2.15 -9.63 -14.67
N SER A 225 1.64 -10.33 -13.67
CA SER A 225 0.36 -11.02 -13.83
C SER A 225 -0.74 -9.97 -13.95
N LEU A 226 -1.81 -10.25 -14.71
CA LEU A 226 -3.06 -9.46 -14.67
C LEU A 226 -3.69 -9.37 -13.26
N PHE A 227 -3.09 -10.04 -12.27
CA PHE A 227 -3.41 -9.99 -10.86
C PHE A 227 -2.83 -8.76 -10.16
N SER A 228 -1.68 -8.24 -10.63
CA SER A 228 -1.02 -7.07 -10.03
C SER A 228 -1.93 -5.84 -10.03
N LEU A 229 -2.80 -5.69 -11.03
CA LEU A 229 -3.82 -4.64 -11.11
C LEU A 229 -4.93 -4.74 -10.06
N TYR A 230 -5.16 -5.95 -9.51
CA TYR A 230 -6.14 -6.18 -8.45
C TYR A 230 -5.48 -6.12 -7.07
N GLU A 231 -4.20 -6.50 -6.98
CA GLU A 231 -3.38 -6.28 -5.79
C GLU A 231 -3.04 -4.80 -5.58
N ASN A 232 -2.93 -4.02 -6.66
CA ASN A 232 -2.68 -2.58 -6.67
C ASN A 232 -3.69 -1.89 -7.60
N ALA A 233 -4.90 -1.68 -7.08
CA ALA A 233 -5.98 -1.09 -7.83
C ALA A 233 -5.92 0.44 -7.79
N TYR A 234 -6.00 1.09 -8.96
CA TYR A 234 -5.96 2.54 -9.07
C TYR A 234 -7.37 3.10 -9.27
N LEU A 235 -7.78 4.01 -8.39
CA LEU A 235 -9.03 4.75 -8.48
C LEU A 235 -8.73 6.19 -8.85
N VAL A 236 -9.07 6.52 -10.09
CA VAL A 236 -8.78 7.82 -10.68
C VAL A 236 -9.86 8.83 -10.31
N GLY A 237 -9.44 9.94 -9.73
CA GLY A 237 -10.25 11.12 -9.45
C GLY A 237 -9.69 12.36 -10.14
N ASN A 238 -10.31 13.50 -9.85
CA ASN A 238 -9.90 14.79 -10.37
C ASN A 238 -8.57 15.27 -9.77
N ASP A 239 -7.93 16.23 -10.44
CA ASP A 239 -6.73 16.90 -9.92
C ASP A 239 -7.03 17.85 -8.74
N ALA A 240 -8.32 18.09 -8.44
CA ALA A 240 -8.78 18.90 -7.32
C ALA A 240 -8.87 18.09 -6.03
N LEU A 241 -7.75 17.48 -5.62
CA LEU A 241 -7.61 16.66 -4.41
C LEU A 241 -8.57 15.46 -4.37
N LEU A 242 -8.89 14.89 -5.53
CA LEU A 242 -9.72 13.69 -5.64
C LEU A 242 -11.12 13.90 -5.03
N SER A 243 -11.58 15.15 -5.01
CA SER A 243 -12.79 15.59 -4.30
C SER A 243 -14.08 15.12 -4.97
N ASP A 244 -14.00 14.72 -6.24
CA ASP A 244 -15.07 14.11 -7.01
C ASP A 244 -15.35 12.65 -6.63
N ILE A 245 -14.38 11.97 -6.00
CA ILE A 245 -14.61 10.64 -5.42
C ILE A 245 -15.26 10.83 -4.05
N SER A 246 -16.58 10.72 -3.99
CA SER A 246 -17.31 10.72 -2.73
C SER A 246 -17.01 9.45 -1.91
N PRO A 247 -17.13 9.49 -0.57
CA PRO A 247 -16.87 8.32 0.26
C PRO A 247 -17.75 7.11 -0.08
N ALA A 248 -19.00 7.34 -0.48
CA ALA A 248 -19.90 6.27 -0.92
C ALA A 248 -19.48 5.66 -2.26
N GLU A 249 -19.03 6.47 -3.23
CA GLU A 249 -18.49 5.97 -4.49
C GLU A 249 -17.18 5.19 -4.25
N MET A 250 -16.31 5.69 -3.36
CA MET A 250 -15.10 4.98 -2.93
C MET A 250 -15.41 3.60 -2.33
N ALA A 251 -16.39 3.53 -1.42
CA ALA A 251 -16.83 2.27 -0.81
C ALA A 251 -17.39 1.30 -1.85
N PHE A 252 -18.27 1.77 -2.76
CA PHE A 252 -18.81 0.95 -3.83
C PHE A 252 -17.71 0.38 -4.75
N ARG A 253 -16.74 1.21 -5.15
CA ARG A 253 -15.61 0.76 -5.97
C ARG A 253 -14.73 -0.23 -5.21
N THR A 254 -14.48 0.02 -3.92
CA THR A 254 -13.73 -0.89 -3.04
C THR A 254 -14.40 -2.27 -2.96
N ILE A 255 -15.71 -2.33 -2.68
CA ILE A 255 -16.45 -3.59 -2.61
C ILE A 255 -16.42 -4.32 -3.95
N THR A 256 -16.57 -3.59 -5.05
CA THR A 256 -16.53 -4.17 -6.41
C THR A 256 -15.16 -4.78 -6.70
N LEU A 257 -14.10 -4.02 -6.46
CA LEU A 257 -12.73 -4.47 -6.69
C LEU A 257 -12.35 -5.64 -5.79
N PHE A 258 -12.68 -5.58 -4.50
CA PHE A 258 -12.40 -6.64 -3.54
C PHE A 258 -13.16 -7.92 -3.90
N SER A 259 -14.42 -7.82 -4.31
CA SER A 259 -15.18 -9.00 -4.76
C SER A 259 -14.55 -9.65 -5.99
N SER A 260 -14.07 -8.84 -6.94
CA SER A 260 -13.35 -9.34 -8.12
C SER A 260 -11.97 -9.92 -7.77
N PHE A 261 -11.29 -9.38 -6.75
CA PHE A 261 -10.06 -9.96 -6.20
C PHE A 261 -10.33 -11.38 -5.67
N LEU A 262 -11.38 -11.55 -4.83
CA LEU A 262 -11.76 -12.86 -4.29
C LEU A 262 -12.18 -13.87 -5.38
N GLU A 263 -12.92 -13.41 -6.39
CA GLU A 263 -13.27 -14.22 -7.57
C GLU A 263 -12.04 -14.77 -8.30
N LYS A 264 -11.00 -13.95 -8.42
CA LYS A 264 -9.76 -14.34 -9.07
C LYS A 264 -8.93 -15.28 -8.20
N GLU A 265 -8.86 -15.01 -6.89
CA GLU A 265 -8.19 -15.88 -5.92
C GLU A 265 -8.80 -17.30 -5.95
N TYR A 266 -10.13 -17.38 -5.93
CA TYR A 266 -10.86 -18.63 -6.10
C TYR A 266 -10.50 -19.35 -7.41
N LYS A 267 -10.46 -18.65 -8.55
CA LYS A 267 -10.13 -19.26 -9.85
C LYS A 267 -8.73 -19.86 -9.85
N GLN A 268 -7.74 -19.18 -9.26
CA GLN A 268 -6.38 -19.72 -9.12
C GLN A 268 -6.36 -20.98 -8.25
N GLN A 269 -7.01 -20.93 -7.09
CA GLN A 269 -7.12 -22.09 -6.20
C GLN A 269 -7.81 -23.27 -6.93
N ALA A 270 -8.91 -23.02 -7.64
CA ALA A 270 -9.66 -24.05 -8.34
C ALA A 270 -8.86 -24.73 -9.46
N ILE A 271 -7.99 -23.98 -10.16
CA ILE A 271 -7.04 -24.53 -11.14
C ILE A 271 -6.01 -25.42 -10.42
N GLY A 272 -5.43 -24.94 -9.31
CA GLY A 272 -4.49 -25.72 -8.50
C GLY A 272 -5.10 -27.03 -7.97
N ASP A 273 -6.33 -26.97 -7.47
CA ASP A 273 -7.06 -28.13 -7.00
C ASP A 273 -7.37 -29.11 -8.14
N LEU A 274 -7.71 -28.61 -9.34
CA LEU A 274 -7.91 -29.44 -10.53
C LEU A 274 -6.63 -30.19 -10.90
N LEU A 275 -5.49 -29.50 -10.95
CA LEU A 275 -4.18 -30.09 -11.27
C LEU A 275 -3.74 -31.15 -10.24
N GLN A 276 -4.21 -31.02 -9.00
CA GLN A 276 -3.91 -31.94 -7.89
C GLN A 276 -5.02 -32.99 -7.66
N ASN A 277 -6.03 -33.05 -8.52
CA ASN A 277 -7.20 -33.94 -8.39
C ASN A 277 -7.91 -33.83 -7.02
N LYS A 278 -7.98 -32.61 -6.46
CA LYS A 278 -8.66 -32.32 -5.20
C LYS A 278 -10.13 -31.98 -5.42
N LYS A 279 -10.96 -32.18 -4.38
CA LYS A 279 -12.36 -31.74 -4.38
C LYS A 279 -12.42 -30.22 -4.52
N ARG A 280 -13.25 -29.74 -5.44
CA ARG A 280 -13.47 -28.30 -5.67
C ARG A 280 -14.62 -27.79 -4.81
N PHE A 281 -14.42 -26.61 -4.23
CA PHE A 281 -15.49 -25.81 -3.66
C PHE A 281 -16.15 -25.00 -4.78
N SER A 282 -17.43 -24.65 -4.62
CA SER A 282 -17.99 -23.51 -5.34
C SER A 282 -17.31 -22.21 -4.91
N GLN A 283 -17.41 -21.16 -5.72
CA GLN A 283 -16.85 -19.85 -5.37
C GLN A 283 -17.40 -19.33 -4.04
N GLU A 284 -18.70 -19.53 -3.81
CA GLU A 284 -19.36 -19.08 -2.58
C GLU A 284 -18.84 -19.84 -1.35
N GLU A 285 -18.71 -21.17 -1.44
CA GLU A 285 -18.14 -21.99 -0.38
C GLU A 285 -16.67 -21.63 -0.11
N TYR A 286 -15.90 -21.39 -1.17
CA TYR A 286 -14.52 -20.91 -1.06
C TYR A 286 -14.46 -19.60 -0.27
N ILE A 287 -15.23 -18.59 -0.70
CA ILE A 287 -15.24 -17.28 -0.06
C ILE A 287 -15.71 -17.37 1.40
N LYS A 288 -16.78 -18.12 1.68
CA LYS A 288 -17.27 -18.32 3.05
C LYS A 288 -16.24 -19.01 3.95
N SER A 289 -15.49 -19.97 3.42
CA SER A 289 -14.49 -20.71 4.19
C SER A 289 -13.18 -19.93 4.44
N ARG A 290 -12.73 -19.14 3.47
CA ARG A 290 -11.45 -18.41 3.52
C ARG A 290 -11.58 -16.95 3.97
N HIS A 291 -12.72 -16.34 3.68
CA HIS A 291 -13.02 -14.94 3.93
C HIS A 291 -14.38 -14.80 4.62
N GLY A 292 -14.66 -15.65 5.62
CA GLY A 292 -15.91 -15.61 6.39
C GLY A 292 -16.18 -14.26 7.05
N TYR A 293 -15.15 -13.43 7.20
CA TYR A 293 -15.25 -12.05 7.63
C TYR A 293 -15.93 -11.10 6.63
N PHE A 294 -16.08 -11.50 5.37
CA PHE A 294 -16.71 -10.69 4.32
C PHE A 294 -18.11 -11.21 3.99
N HIS A 295 -19.11 -10.35 4.17
CA HIS A 295 -20.52 -10.67 3.91
C HIS A 295 -20.82 -10.61 2.39
N TYR A 296 -20.29 -11.60 1.65
CA TYR A 296 -20.29 -11.65 0.19
C TYR A 296 -21.68 -11.46 -0.44
N GLU A 297 -22.71 -12.15 0.06
CA GLU A 297 -24.09 -12.02 -0.45
C GLU A 297 -24.63 -10.59 -0.35
N LYS A 298 -24.36 -9.93 0.79
CA LYS A 298 -24.75 -8.55 1.03
C LYS A 298 -24.02 -7.60 0.09
N ALA A 299 -22.72 -7.82 -0.13
CA ALA A 299 -21.92 -7.07 -1.09
C ALA A 299 -22.43 -7.22 -2.53
N MET A 300 -22.79 -8.44 -2.95
CA MET A 300 -23.32 -8.69 -4.29
C MET A 300 -24.68 -8.05 -4.50
N LYS A 301 -25.56 -8.10 -3.49
CA LYS A 301 -26.84 -7.40 -3.52
C LYS A 301 -26.65 -5.89 -3.64
N PHE A 302 -25.80 -5.29 -2.82
CA PHE A 302 -25.49 -3.86 -2.89
C PHE A 302 -24.94 -3.45 -4.26
N ARG A 303 -24.01 -4.24 -4.82
CA ARG A 303 -23.46 -3.98 -6.14
C ARG A 303 -24.54 -3.97 -7.22
N LYS A 304 -25.44 -4.96 -7.21
CA LYS A 304 -26.57 -5.06 -8.14
C LYS A 304 -27.48 -3.83 -8.03
N GLU A 305 -27.86 -3.44 -6.81
CA GLU A 305 -28.71 -2.27 -6.57
C GLU A 305 -28.09 -0.97 -7.11
N ILE A 306 -26.78 -0.77 -6.95
CA ILE A 306 -26.09 0.43 -7.46
C ILE A 306 -26.01 0.42 -9.00
N VAL A 307 -25.73 -0.72 -9.62
CA VAL A 307 -25.69 -0.84 -11.09
C VAL A 307 -27.07 -0.51 -11.69
N GLU A 308 -28.14 -1.10 -11.15
CA GLU A 308 -29.51 -0.82 -11.58
C GLU A 308 -29.89 0.66 -11.39
N ALA A 309 -29.42 1.28 -10.30
CA ALA A 309 -29.66 2.71 -10.05
C ALA A 309 -28.90 3.62 -11.03
N LYS A 310 -27.67 3.26 -11.42
CA LYS A 310 -26.87 3.98 -12.43
C LYS A 310 -27.51 3.88 -13.82
N GLU A 311 -27.97 2.68 -14.21
CA GLU A 311 -28.68 2.47 -15.48
C GLU A 311 -29.97 3.31 -15.59
N LYS A 312 -30.71 3.43 -14.50
CA LYS A 312 -31.96 4.21 -14.46
C LYS A 312 -31.74 5.73 -14.39
N LYS A 313 -30.50 6.24 -14.46
CA LYS A 313 -30.10 7.64 -14.17
C LYS A 313 -30.63 8.15 -12.81
N ALA A 314 -31.05 7.22 -11.93
CA ALA A 314 -31.57 7.53 -10.60
C ALA A 314 -30.43 7.81 -9.60
N TRP A 315 -29.18 7.62 -10.03
CA TRP A 315 -27.98 7.83 -9.23
C TRP A 315 -27.83 9.27 -8.71
N ILE A 316 -28.33 10.27 -9.45
CA ILE A 316 -28.36 11.68 -8.98
C ILE A 316 -29.22 11.84 -7.71
N LYS A 317 -30.23 10.96 -7.50
CA LYS A 317 -31.00 10.90 -6.24
C LYS A 317 -30.38 9.97 -5.19
N PHE A 318 -29.42 9.12 -5.56
CA PHE A 318 -28.76 8.20 -4.62
C PHE A 318 -27.73 8.91 -3.73
N HIS A 319 -27.23 10.07 -4.16
CA HIS A 319 -26.49 11.02 -3.32
C HIS A 319 -27.31 11.57 -2.12
N LEU A 320 -28.59 11.21 -1.98
CA LEU A 320 -29.48 11.63 -0.90
C LEU A 320 -30.09 10.49 -0.05
N TYR A 321 -29.72 9.23 -0.25
CA TYR A 321 -30.30 8.11 0.53
C TYR A 321 -29.56 7.91 1.87
N LYS A 322 -29.96 8.51 2.99
CA LYS A 322 -31.15 8.21 3.82
C LYS A 322 -31.49 6.72 4.06
N LYS A 323 -30.87 5.74 3.38
CA LYS A 323 -31.16 4.30 3.61
C LYS A 323 -30.12 3.53 4.41
N PHE A 324 -28.93 4.11 4.64
CA PHE A 324 -27.87 3.48 5.43
C PHE A 324 -27.65 4.20 6.78
N ARG A 325 -28.71 4.77 7.37
CA ARG A 325 -28.76 4.92 8.83
C ARG A 325 -28.96 3.52 9.42
N LEU A 326 -27.87 2.80 9.60
CA LEU A 326 -27.72 1.74 10.59
C LEU A 326 -26.68 2.22 11.60
#